data_AF-A0AA97PJG3-F1
#
_entry.id   AF-A0AA97PJG3-F1
#
_cell.length_a   1.000
_cell.length_b   1.000
_cell.length_c   1.000
_cell.angle_alpha   90.00
_cell.angle_beta   90.00
_cell.angle_gamma   90.00
#
_symmetry.space_group_name_H-M   'P 1'
#
loop_
_entity.id
_entity.type
_entity.pdbx_description
1 polymer ?
#
loop_
_entity_poly.entity_id
_entity_poly.type
_entity_poly.pdbx_seq_one_letter_code
_entity_poly.pdbx_strand_id
1 'polypeptide(L)' 'MPHQTSTNDLKSVLDSRPCEFKIKAGGATWKAVVHSDRAAYDRVKAQRVNSAASVSSGSSSGASSTKST' A
#
# COMPACT_ATOMS: atom_id res chain seq x y z
N MET A 1 -33.32 30.76 -11.81
CA MET A 1 -32.46 29.77 -12.47
C MET A 1 -31.77 28.94 -11.39
N PRO A 2 -32.17 27.70 -11.10
CA PRO A 2 -31.45 26.86 -10.14
C PRO A 2 -30.08 26.46 -10.72
N HIS A 3 -29.02 26.68 -9.95
CA HIS A 3 -27.66 26.23 -10.27
C HIS A 3 -27.64 24.70 -10.18
N GLN A 4 -27.58 24.02 -11.31
CA GLN A 4 -27.40 22.57 -11.37
C GLN A 4 -25.99 22.25 -10.84
N THR A 5 -25.88 21.99 -9.53
CA THR A 5 -24.69 21.37 -8.96
C THR A 5 -24.60 19.97 -9.56
N SER A 6 -23.84 19.84 -10.64
CA SER A 6 -23.44 18.54 -11.16
C SER A 6 -22.53 17.91 -10.11
N THR A 7 -23.14 17.29 -9.09
CA THR A 7 -22.48 16.41 -8.14
C THR A 7 -22.02 15.20 -8.93
N ASN A 8 -20.94 15.38 -9.70
CA ASN A 8 -20.18 14.27 -10.25
C ASN A 8 -19.86 13.38 -9.05
N ASP A 9 -20.38 12.16 -9.08
CA ASP A 9 -20.16 11.20 -8.00
C ASP A 9 -18.66 10.93 -7.92
N LEU A 10 -18.01 11.50 -6.89
CA LEU A 10 -16.57 11.44 -6.73
C LEU A 10 -16.07 10.01 -6.62
N LYS A 11 -16.91 9.08 -6.15
CA LYS A 11 -16.59 7.66 -6.09
C LYS A 11 -16.41 7.10 -7.50
N SER A 12 -17.38 7.31 -8.39
CA SER A 12 -17.29 6.91 -9.81
C SER A 12 -16.06 7.51 -10.52
N VAL A 13 -15.72 8.77 -10.22
CA VAL A 13 -14.52 9.41 -10.78
C VAL A 13 -13.24 8.73 -10.29
N LEU A 14 -13.13 8.43 -8.98
CA LEU A 14 -11.95 7.78 -8.40
C LEU A 14 -11.82 6.30 -8.80
N ASP A 15 -12.94 5.60 -9.04
CA ASP A 15 -12.93 4.21 -9.52
C ASP A 15 -12.52 4.11 -10.99
N SER A 16 -12.94 5.06 -11.83
CA SER A 16 -12.54 5.12 -13.25
C SER A 16 -11.15 5.70 -13.48
N ARG A 17 -10.75 6.68 -12.65
CA ARG A 17 -9.48 7.39 -12.74
C ARG A 17 -8.87 7.55 -11.35
N PRO A 18 -8.13 6.55 -10.86
CA PRO A 18 -7.53 6.61 -9.54
C PRO A 18 -6.54 7.77 -9.46
N CYS A 19 -6.60 8.51 -8.36
CA CYS A 19 -5.67 9.60 -8.12
C CYS A 19 -4.37 9.01 -7.55
N GLU A 20 -3.28 9.07 -8.33
CA GLU A 20 -1.99 8.48 -7.98
C GLU A 20 -0.92 9.55 -7.77
N PHE A 21 -0.13 9.40 -6.70
CA PHE A 21 0.95 10.29 -6.34
C PHE A 21 2.27 9.53 -6.29
N LYS A 22 3.34 10.17 -6.75
CA LYS A 22 4.71 9.68 -6.60
C LYS A 22 5.41 10.53 -5.56
N ILE A 23 5.75 9.93 -4.43
CA ILE A 23 6.51 10.58 -3.36
C ILE A 23 7.96 10.18 -3.55
N LYS A 24 8.88 11.14 -3.66
CA LYS A 24 10.33 10.89 -3.72
C LYS A 24 11.00 11.52 -2.52
N ALA A 25 11.76 10.74 -1.76
CA ALA A 25 12.56 11.24 -0.64
C ALA A 25 13.77 10.33 -0.41
N GLY A 26 14.95 10.92 -0.16
CA GLY A 26 16.15 10.17 0.23
C GLY A 26 16.54 9.04 -0.72
N GLY A 27 16.37 9.22 -2.04
CA GLY A 27 16.69 8.20 -3.05
C GLY A 27 15.62 7.12 -3.25
N ALA A 28 14.61 7.05 -2.39
CA ALA A 28 13.48 6.15 -2.56
C ALA A 28 12.28 6.84 -3.23
N THR A 29 11.47 6.04 -3.92
CA THR A 29 10.23 6.49 -4.56
C THR A 29 9.07 5.59 -4.13
N TRP A 30 8.00 6.20 -3.61
CA TRP A 30 6.78 5.51 -3.22
C TRP A 30 5.62 5.93 -4.13
N LYS A 31 4.73 4.99 -4.40
CA LYS A 31 3.45 5.24 -5.09
C LYS A 31 2.33 5.22 -4.06
N ALA A 32 1.59 6.33 -3.96
CA ALA A 32 0.38 6.43 -3.15
C ALA A 32 -0.84 6.54 -4.07
N VAL A 33 -1.93 5.86 -3.74
CA VAL A 33 -3.17 5.87 -4.53
C VAL A 33 -4.34 6.18 -3.60
N VAL A 34 -5.21 7.10 -4.01
CA VAL A 34 -6.44 7.41 -3.30
C VAL A 34 -7.53 6.45 -3.77
N HIS A 35 -8.17 5.78 -2.82
CA HIS A 35 -9.26 4.84 -3.08
C HIS A 35 -10.59 5.42 -2.60
N SER A 36 -11.64 5.18 -3.38
CA SER A 36 -13.03 5.58 -3.08
C SER A 36 -13.55 4.94 -1.79
N ASP A 37 -13.18 3.67 -1.55
CA ASP A 37 -13.51 2.91 -0.35
C ASP A 37 -12.28 2.18 0.18
N ARG A 38 -11.79 2.60 1.36
CA ARG A 38 -10.58 2.04 1.96
C ARG A 38 -10.80 0.62 2.50
N ALA A 39 -11.98 0.33 3.03
CA ALA A 39 -12.27 -0.96 3.68
C ALA A 39 -12.34 -2.09 2.65
N ALA A 40 -12.99 -1.85 1.51
CA ALA A 40 -13.06 -2.76 0.38
C ALA A 40 -11.66 -3.01 -0.20
N TYR A 41 -10.85 -1.96 -0.36
CA TYR A 41 -9.48 -2.11 -0.83
C TYR A 41 -8.65 -3.00 0.10
N ASP A 42 -8.75 -2.83 1.43
CA ASP A 42 -7.97 -3.63 2.38
C ASP A 42 -8.36 -5.11 2.35
N ARG A 43 -9.67 -5.42 2.26
CA ARG A 43 -10.17 -6.80 2.09
C ARG A 43 -9.62 -7.45 0.82
N VAL A 44 -9.64 -6.74 -0.31
CA VAL A 44 -9.13 -7.27 -1.59
C VAL A 44 -7.60 -7.36 -1.59
N LYS A 45 -6.90 -6.40 -0.98
CA LYS A 45 -5.44 -6.42 -0.84
C LYS A 45 -4.99 -7.61 0.00
N ALA A 46 -5.68 -7.91 1.10
CA ALA A 46 -5.40 -9.08 1.93
C ALA A 46 -5.55 -10.40 1.14
N GLN A 47 -6.51 -10.48 0.21
CA GLN A 47 -6.63 -11.63 -0.69
C GLN A 47 -5.49 -11.71 -1.73
N ARG A 48 -4.95 -10.58 -2.20
CA ARG A 48 -3.80 -10.55 -3.14
C ARG A 48 -2.46 -10.87 -2.47
N VAL A 49 -2.36 -10.70 -1.15
CA VAL A 49 -1.16 -11.02 -0.35
C VAL A 49 -1.21 -12.46 0.22
N ASN A 50 -2.11 -13.32 -0.28
CA ASN A 50 -2.10 -14.75 0.05
C ASN A 50 -1.57 -15.59 -1.12
N SER A 51 -0.46 -15.14 -1.73
CA SER A 51 0.26 -15.88 -2.77
C SER A 51 1.74 -15.45 -2.82
N ALA A 52 2.41 -15.40 -1.68
CA ALA A 52 3.87 -15.43 -1.63
C ALA A 52 4.29 -16.04 -0.29
N ALA A 53 5.03 -17.14 -0.41
CA ALA A 53 5.50 -18.01 0.66
C ALA A 53 6.04 -17.25 1.87
N SER A 54 5.79 -17.81 3.05
CA SER A 54 6.54 -17.57 4.26
C SER A 54 8.03 -17.78 3.97
N VAL A 55 8.77 -16.71 3.66
CA VAL A 55 10.22 -16.74 3.80
C VAL A 55 10.48 -16.65 5.29
N SER A 56 10.72 -17.81 5.91
CA SER A 56 11.34 -17.88 7.23
C SER A 56 12.63 -17.07 7.17
N SER A 57 12.61 -15.86 7.74
CA SER A 57 13.83 -15.12 8.06
C SER A 57 14.53 -15.90 9.17
N GLY A 58 15.36 -16.87 8.78
CA GLY A 58 16.30 -17.51 9.68
C GLY A 58 17.24 -16.44 10.21
N SER A 59 17.03 -16.02 11.46
CA SER A 59 17.97 -15.19 12.19
C SER A 59 19.26 -15.99 12.37
N SER A 60 20.27 -15.75 11.53
CA SER A 60 21.64 -16.14 11.85
C SER A 60 22.15 -15.22 12.94
N SER A 61 21.80 -15.52 14.19
CA SER A 61 22.44 -14.96 15.36
C SER A 61 23.89 -15.41 15.33
N GLY A 62 24.79 -14.50 14.92
CA GLY A 62 26.23 -14.68 15.08
C GLY A 62 26.56 -14.78 16.56
N ALA A 63 26.57 -15.99 17.10
CA ALA A 63 27.14 -16.28 18.40
C ALA A 63 28.67 -16.38 18.23
N SER A 64 29.34 -15.23 18.29
CA SER A 64 30.77 -15.17 18.52
C SER A 64 31.05 -15.72 19.92
N SER A 65 31.35 -17.01 20.04
CA SER A 65 31.89 -17.59 21.25
C SER A 65 33.31 -17.05 21.46
N THR A 66 33.43 -16.02 22.29
CA THR A 66 34.70 -15.60 22.86
C THR A 66 35.27 -16.76 23.68
N LYS A 67 36.41 -17.28 23.23
CA LYS A 67 37.29 -18.16 23.99
C LYS A 67 37.81 -17.41 25.21
N SER A 68 37.37 -17.78 26.41
CA SER A 68 38.05 -17.43 27.65
C SER A 68 39.01 -18.56 28.00
N THR A 69 40.29 -18.20 28.13
CA THR A 69 41.37 -19.05 28.66
C THR A 69 41.19 -19.24 30.17
#